data_AF-A0A1N5V4J8-F1
#
_entry.id   AF-A0A1N5V4J8-F1
#
_cell.length_a   1.000
_cell.length_b   1.000
_cell.length_c   1.000
_cell.angle_alpha   90.00
_cell.angle_beta   90.00
_cell.angle_gamma   90.00
#
_symmetry.space_group_name_H-M   'P 1'
#
loop_
_entity.id
_entity.type
_entity.pdbx_description
1 polymer ?
#
loop_
_entity_poly.entity_id
_entity_poly.type
_entity_poly.pdbx_seq_one_letter_code
_entity_poly.pdbx_strand_id
1 'polypeptide(L)'
;MISHMPAKHVQATLDQFISKPLTSKMERFIKLCEFYKANTGKEPDCPHSVYNFVQDNKLPGDVKQFKFFTLRSIAAYYGKWENISGDGKHER
;
A
#
# COMPACT_ATOMS: atom_id res chain seq x y z
N MET A 1 51.18 -27.24 6.55
CA MET A 1 50.54 -26.08 5.89
C MET A 1 49.04 -26.30 5.98
N ILE A 2 48.37 -25.67 6.95
CA ILE A 2 46.91 -25.81 7.13
C ILE A 2 46.28 -24.61 6.45
N SER A 3 45.62 -24.86 5.32
CA SER A 3 44.89 -23.86 4.54
C SER A 3 43.77 -23.25 5.37
N HIS A 4 43.88 -21.97 5.67
CA HIS A 4 42.77 -21.15 6.15
C HIS A 4 41.66 -21.15 5.10
N MET A 5 40.53 -21.79 5.38
CA MET A 5 39.28 -21.55 4.68
C MET A 5 38.61 -20.33 5.32
N PRO A 6 38.38 -19.21 4.59
CA PRO A 6 37.54 -18.15 5.12
C PRO A 6 36.09 -18.63 5.12
N ALA A 7 35.51 -18.75 6.31
CA ALA A 7 34.09 -18.92 6.50
C ALA A 7 33.37 -17.81 5.72
N LYS A 8 32.52 -18.19 4.76
CA LYS A 8 31.64 -17.26 4.05
C LYS A 8 30.72 -16.63 5.09
N HIS A 9 31.11 -15.46 5.57
CA HIS A 9 30.27 -14.59 6.36
C HIS A 9 29.11 -14.21 5.42
N VAL A 10 27.97 -14.87 5.58
CA VAL A 10 26.71 -14.44 4.96
C VAL A 10 26.38 -13.13 5.65
N GLN A 11 26.92 -12.05 5.09
CA GLN A 11 26.58 -10.70 5.47
C GLN A 11 25.09 -10.55 5.15
N ALA A 12 24.25 -10.71 6.17
CA ALA A 12 22.82 -10.46 6.08
C ALA A 12 22.66 -9.01 5.63
N THR A 13 22.44 -8.82 4.32
CA THR A 13 22.18 -7.51 3.77
C THR A 13 20.84 -7.05 4.31
N LEU A 14 20.82 -5.82 4.82
CA LEU A 14 19.63 -5.08 5.27
C LEU A 14 18.49 -5.08 4.23
N ASP A 15 18.80 -5.46 2.99
CA ASP A 15 17.89 -5.69 1.86
C ASP A 15 16.77 -6.71 2.17
N GLN A 16 16.99 -7.66 3.09
CA GLN A 16 15.92 -8.59 3.52
C GLN A 16 14.84 -7.93 4.40
N PHE A 17 15.09 -6.72 4.92
CA PHE A 17 14.11 -5.92 5.67
C PHE A 17 13.45 -4.84 4.82
N ILE A 18 13.79 -4.72 3.53
CA ILE A 18 13.11 -3.79 2.64
C ILE A 18 11.74 -4.39 2.32
N SER A 19 10.72 -3.88 3.03
CA SER A 19 9.32 -4.01 2.69
C SER A 19 9.16 -4.10 1.18
N LYS A 20 8.63 -5.22 0.70
CA LYS A 20 8.40 -5.51 -0.73
C LYS A 20 8.04 -4.22 -1.46
N PRO A 21 8.68 -3.89 -2.60
CA PRO A 21 8.40 -2.66 -3.30
C PRO A 21 6.89 -2.55 -3.49
N LEU A 22 6.34 -1.42 -3.04
CA LEU A 22 4.94 -1.07 -3.24
C LEU A 22 4.62 -1.34 -4.71
N THR A 23 3.80 -2.35 -4.97
CA THR A 23 3.44 -2.69 -6.35
C THR A 23 2.82 -1.44 -7.01
N SER A 24 3.01 -1.21 -8.30
CA SER A 24 2.47 0.00 -8.96
C SER A 24 0.95 0.17 -8.81
N LYS A 25 0.21 -0.91 -8.54
CA LYS A 25 -1.22 -0.84 -8.19
C LYS A 25 -1.46 -0.27 -6.79
N MET A 26 -0.60 -0.57 -5.84
CA MET A 26 -0.64 -0.06 -4.47
C MET A 26 -0.31 1.43 -4.42
N GLU A 27 0.69 1.88 -5.18
CA GLU A 27 0.99 3.31 -5.32
C GLU A 27 -0.20 4.10 -5.89
N ARG A 28 -0.88 3.54 -6.92
CA ARG A 28 -2.12 4.13 -7.45
C ARG A 28 -3.24 4.12 -6.42
N PHE A 29 -3.32 3.10 -5.57
CA PHE A 29 -4.32 3.04 -4.50
C PHE A 29 -4.05 4.10 -3.42
N ILE A 30 -2.79 4.34 -3.06
CA ILE A 30 -2.41 5.44 -2.15
C ILE A 30 -2.88 6.78 -2.73
N LYS A 31 -2.59 7.05 -4.01
CA LYS A 31 -3.07 8.26 -4.70
C LYS A 31 -4.60 8.37 -4.71
N LEU A 32 -5.31 7.26 -4.80
CA LEU A 32 -6.77 7.24 -4.70
C LEU A 32 -7.25 7.65 -3.30
N CYS A 33 -6.61 7.15 -2.24
CA CYS A 33 -6.90 7.55 -0.87
C CYS A 33 -6.54 9.02 -0.60
N GLU A 34 -5.44 9.52 -1.17
CA GLU A 34 -5.09 10.95 -1.11
C GLU A 34 -6.12 11.81 -1.83
N PHE A 35 -6.57 11.38 -3.02
CA PHE A 35 -7.63 12.06 -3.76
C PHE A 35 -8.96 12.04 -2.97
N TYR A 36 -9.30 10.93 -2.32
CA TYR A 36 -10.43 10.84 -1.40
C TYR A 36 -10.30 11.87 -0.26
N LYS A 37 -9.13 11.98 0.36
CA LYS A 37 -8.85 12.93 1.45
C LYS A 37 -8.94 14.38 0.98
N ALA A 38 -8.41 14.68 -0.20
CA ALA A 38 -8.50 16.02 -0.79
C ALA A 38 -9.96 16.42 -1.08
N ASN A 39 -10.81 15.46 -1.48
CA ASN A 39 -12.19 15.74 -1.89
C ASN A 39 -13.19 15.70 -0.72
N THR A 40 -12.91 14.93 0.34
CA THR A 40 -13.82 14.75 1.49
C THR A 40 -13.30 15.39 2.78
N GLY A 41 -12.06 15.86 2.80
CA GLY A 41 -11.38 16.42 3.97
C GLY A 41 -10.93 15.38 5.00
N LYS A 42 -11.20 14.08 4.79
CA LYS A 42 -10.90 13.01 5.73
C LYS A 42 -10.33 11.78 5.05
N GLU A 43 -9.59 10.97 5.80
CA GLU A 43 -9.09 9.70 5.31
C GLU A 43 -10.24 8.69 5.17
N PRO A 44 -10.13 7.74 4.22
CA PRO A 44 -11.13 6.69 4.12
C PRO A 44 -11.07 5.83 5.39
N ASP A 45 -12.20 5.76 6.08
CA ASP A 45 -12.35 4.99 7.32
C ASP A 45 -12.58 3.49 7.07
N CYS A 46 -13.09 3.15 5.90
CA CYS A 46 -13.46 1.79 5.52
C CYS A 46 -13.33 1.59 4.00
N PRO A 47 -13.18 0.34 3.53
CA PRO A 47 -13.09 0.03 2.10
C PRO A 47 -14.38 0.36 1.32
N HIS A 48 -15.55 0.33 1.97
CA HIS A 48 -16.81 0.77 1.39
C HIS A 48 -16.79 2.26 1.03
N SER A 49 -16.19 3.09 1.88
CA SER A 49 -16.08 4.54 1.63
C SER A 49 -15.25 4.82 0.37
N VAL A 50 -14.15 4.08 0.19
CA VAL A 50 -13.32 4.15 -1.02
C VAL A 50 -14.11 3.65 -2.23
N TYR A 51 -14.78 2.50 -2.12
CA TYR A 51 -15.55 1.91 -3.22
C TYR A 51 -16.67 2.86 -3.69
N ASN A 52 -17.48 3.39 -2.76
CA ASN A 52 -18.56 4.32 -3.10
C ASN A 52 -18.00 5.60 -3.73
N PHE A 53 -16.92 6.15 -3.19
CA PHE A 53 -16.29 7.34 -3.76
C PHE A 53 -15.80 7.11 -5.19
N VAL A 54 -15.17 5.98 -5.46
CA VAL A 54 -14.70 5.57 -6.79
C VAL A 54 -15.87 5.45 -7.79
N GLN A 55 -17.03 4.94 -7.34
CA GLN A 55 -18.23 4.86 -8.17
C GLN A 55 -18.82 6.24 -8.46
N ASP A 56 -18.99 7.05 -7.42
CA ASP A 56 -19.69 8.34 -7.44
C ASP A 56 -18.88 9.47 -8.10
N ASN A 57 -17.54 9.45 -7.97
CA ASN A 57 -16.68 10.55 -8.41
C ASN A 57 -16.02 10.28 -9.76
N LYS A 58 -15.70 11.37 -10.47
CA LYS A 58 -14.88 11.30 -11.69
C LYS A 58 -13.41 11.20 -11.31
N LEU A 59 -12.89 9.98 -11.38
CA LEU A 59 -11.51 9.67 -11.04
C LEU A 59 -10.50 10.16 -12.10
N PRO A 60 -9.31 10.65 -11.69
CA PRO A 60 -8.22 10.93 -12.61
C PRO A 60 -7.72 9.65 -13.29
N GLY A 61 -7.10 9.80 -14.48
CA GLY A 61 -6.73 8.68 -15.36
C GLY A 61 -5.94 7.57 -14.67
N ASP A 62 -4.99 7.95 -13.80
CA ASP A 62 -4.14 7.04 -13.04
C ASP A 62 -4.90 6.08 -12.10
N VAL A 63 -6.06 6.49 -11.61
CA VAL A 63 -6.87 5.73 -10.64
C VAL A 63 -8.24 5.34 -11.21
N LYS A 64 -8.54 5.71 -12.46
CA LYS A 64 -9.79 5.35 -13.14
C LYS A 64 -10.00 3.84 -13.23
N GLN A 65 -8.92 3.05 -13.30
CA GLN A 65 -8.96 1.59 -13.30
C GLN A 65 -9.70 1.01 -12.08
N PHE A 66 -9.71 1.71 -10.94
CA PHE A 66 -10.39 1.24 -9.73
C PHE A 66 -11.92 1.28 -9.86
N LYS A 67 -12.50 1.99 -10.83
CA LYS A 67 -13.95 1.91 -11.12
C LYS A 67 -14.42 0.50 -11.48
N PHE A 68 -13.53 -0.30 -12.06
CA PHE A 68 -13.81 -1.67 -12.45
C PHE A 68 -13.50 -2.68 -11.33
N PHE A 69 -13.00 -2.22 -10.18
CA PHE A 69 -12.65 -3.10 -9.09
C PHE A 69 -13.90 -3.42 -8.28
N THR A 70 -14.01 -4.68 -7.86
CA THR A 70 -15.03 -5.08 -6.90
C THR A 70 -14.69 -4.52 -5.52
N LEU A 71 -15.70 -4.40 -4.65
CA LEU A 71 -15.50 -4.07 -3.25
C LEU A 71 -14.46 -4.99 -2.59
N ARG A 72 -14.48 -6.30 -2.89
CA ARG A 72 -13.49 -7.26 -2.36
C ARG A 72 -12.07 -6.90 -2.78
N SER A 73 -11.87 -6.50 -4.03
CA SER A 73 -10.58 -6.03 -4.52
C SER A 73 -10.15 -4.75 -3.78
N ILE A 74 -11.04 -3.76 -3.68
CA ILE A 74 -10.78 -2.52 -2.93
C ILE A 74 -10.43 -2.80 -1.46
N ALA A 75 -11.15 -3.71 -0.80
CA ALA A 75 -10.86 -4.13 0.57
C ALA A 75 -9.46 -4.75 0.73
N ALA A 76 -9.02 -5.56 -0.24
CA ALA A 76 -7.68 -6.14 -0.20
C ALA A 76 -6.57 -5.08 -0.35
N TYR A 77 -6.78 -4.04 -1.17
CA TYR A 77 -5.83 -2.90 -1.24
C TYR A 77 -5.93 -2.01 -0.01
N TYR A 78 -7.14 -1.77 0.50
CA TYR A 78 -7.37 -0.99 1.71
C TYR A 78 -6.66 -1.61 2.92
N GLY A 79 -6.78 -2.92 3.14
CA GLY A 79 -6.07 -3.58 4.25
C GLY A 79 -4.55 -3.46 4.13
N LYS A 80 -4.00 -3.57 2.91
CA LYS A 80 -2.57 -3.31 2.69
C LYS A 80 -2.20 -1.86 2.93
N TRP A 81 -3.07 -0.92 2.58
CA TRP A 81 -2.84 0.51 2.73
C TRP A 81 -2.86 0.87 4.21
N GLU A 82 -3.83 0.35 4.96
CA GLU A 82 -3.94 0.52 6.40
C GLU A 82 -2.73 -0.07 7.15
N ASN A 83 -2.17 -1.19 6.69
CA ASN A 83 -0.93 -1.72 7.28
C ASN A 83 0.29 -0.80 7.01
N ILE A 84 0.30 -0.06 5.91
CA ILE A 84 1.41 0.84 5.54
C ILE A 84 1.24 2.22 6.17
N SER A 85 0.02 2.75 6.18
CA SER A 85 -0.33 4.04 6.78
C SER A 85 -0.54 3.95 8.30
N GLY A 86 -0.84 2.75 8.82
CA GLY A 86 -1.12 2.48 10.23
C GLY A 86 0.13 2.16 11.06
N ASP A 87 1.33 2.10 10.47
CA ASP A 87 2.60 2.00 11.20
C ASP A 87 2.82 3.22 12.14
N GLY A 88 2.02 4.30 11.99
CA GLY A 88 1.95 5.42 12.93
C GLY A 88 0.75 5.43 13.90
N LYS A 89 -0.04 4.35 13.99
CA LYS A 89 -1.23 4.25 14.88
C LYS A 89 -1.16 3.11 15.91
N HIS A 90 0.04 2.64 16.25
CA HIS A 90 0.24 1.65 17.32
C HIS A 90 0.96 2.28 18.53
N GLU A 91 0.32 3.27 19.16
CA GLU A 91 0.56 3.63 20.56
C GLU A 91 -0.79 3.83 21.23
N ARG A 92 -1.37 2.77 21.79
CA ARG A 92 -2.28 2.82 22.94
C ARG A 92 -2.22 1.53 23.73
#